data_AF-A0A1G1WCM9-F1
#
_entry.id   AF-A0A1G1WCM9-F1
#
_cell.length_a   1.000
_cell.length_b   1.000
_cell.length_c   1.000
_cell.angle_alpha   90.00
_cell.angle_beta   90.00
_cell.angle_gamma   90.00
#
_symmetry.space_group_name_H-M   'P 1'
#
loop_
_entity.id
_entity.type
_entity.pdbx_description
1 polymer ?
#
loop_
_entity_poly.entity_id
_entity_poly.type
_entity_poly.pdbx_seq_one_letter_code
_entity_poly.pdbx_strand_id
1 'polypeptide(L)' 'MIKVFYLFWTLLAAVAVTLVSFFYIHKGFLRGFPLGFYNVESKNSFIILSFAVDLIFWWILFSILLVVVKNYIFDKG' A
#
# COMPACT_ATOMS: atom_id res chain seq x y z
N MET A 1 12.25 19.97 -4.94
CA MET A 1 12.58 19.10 -3.79
C MET A 1 11.35 18.65 -3.01
N ILE A 2 10.41 19.55 -2.69
CA ILE A 2 9.17 19.25 -1.94
C ILE A 2 8.34 18.07 -2.54
N LYS A 3 8.27 17.94 -3.86
CA LYS A 3 7.54 16.82 -4.52
C LYS A 3 8.14 15.44 -4.21
N VAL A 4 9.47 15.32 -4.17
CA VAL A 4 10.16 14.05 -3.88
C VAL A 4 10.00 13.69 -2.41
N PHE A 5 10.01 14.70 -1.53
CA PHE A 5 9.75 14.51 -0.11
C PHE A 5 8.36 13.92 0.14
N TYR A 6 7.33 14.42 -0.54
CA TYR A 6 5.98 13.86 -0.45
C TYR A 6 5.87 12.42 -0.95
N LEU A 7 6.51 12.09 -2.07
CA LEU A 7 6.56 10.72 -2.60
C LEU A 7 7.24 9.74 -1.63
N PHE A 8 8.27 10.20 -0.92
CA PHE A 8 8.94 9.41 0.10
C PHE A 8 8.03 9.12 1.30
N TRP A 9 7.24 10.10 1.75
CA TRP A 9 6.27 9.89 2.84
C TRP A 9 5.13 8.97 2.44
N THR A 10 4.62 9.08 1.22
CA THR A 10 3.58 8.17 0.73
C THR A 10 4.11 6.74 0.58
N LEU A 11 5.39 6.59 0.23
CA LEU A 11 6.07 5.30 0.19
C LEU A 11 6.20 4.70 1.60
N LEU A 12 6.66 5.47 2.59
CA LEU A 12 6.75 5.01 3.99
C LEU A 12 5.39 4.57 4.54
N ALA A 13 4.34 5.35 4.28
CA ALA A 13 2.98 5.00 4.67
C ALA A 13 2.51 3.70 3.99
N ALA A 14 2.81 3.53 2.70
CA ALA A 14 2.48 2.31 1.96
C ALA A 14 3.21 1.09 2.53
N VAL A 15 4.51 1.20 2.86
CA VAL A 15 5.27 0.13 3.51
C VAL A 15 4.64 -0.25 4.85
N ALA A 16 4.32 0.73 5.70
CA ALA A 16 3.72 0.48 7.00
C ALA A 16 2.37 -0.27 6.89
N VAL A 17 1.49 0.18 5.99
CA VAL A 17 0.18 -0.45 5.77
C VAL A 17 0.32 -1.84 5.16
N THR A 18 1.25 -2.02 4.23
CA THR A 18 1.52 -3.34 3.62
C THR A 18 2.05 -4.32 4.67
N LEU A 19 2.94 -3.89 5.56
CA LEU A 19 3.44 -4.72 6.66
C LEU A 19 2.32 -5.10 7.65
N VAL A 20 1.49 -4.13 8.05
CA VAL A 20 0.36 -4.40 8.94
C VAL A 20 -0.63 -5.37 8.27
N SER A 21 -0.96 -5.16 6.99
CA SER A 21 -1.85 -6.06 6.24
C SER A 21 -1.27 -7.48 6.11
N PHE A 22 0.03 -7.59 5.86
CA PHE A 22 0.72 -8.86 5.70
C PHE A 22 0.81 -9.67 7.00
N PHE A 23 1.12 -9.02 8.13
CA PHE A 23 1.31 -9.74 9.40
C PHE A 23 0.04 -9.93 10.23
N TYR A 24 -0.89 -8.96 10.20
CA TYR A 24 -2.06 -8.96 11.07
C TYR A 24 -3.35 -9.35 10.35
N ILE A 25 -3.58 -8.85 9.14
CA ILE A 25 -4.88 -9.04 8.44
C ILE A 25 -4.92 -10.42 7.75
N HIS A 26 -3.80 -10.86 7.18
CA HIS A 26 -3.69 -12.14 6.49
C HIS A 26 -3.82 -13.39 7.40
N LYS A 27 -3.61 -13.27 8.72
CA LYS A 27 -3.76 -14.40 9.65
C LYS A 27 -5.22 -14.73 9.99
N GLY A 28 -6.16 -13.80 9.77
CA GLY A 28 -7.56 -13.95 10.19
C GLY A 28 -8.56 -14.17 9.05
N PHE A 29 -8.24 -13.79 7.82
CA PHE A 29 -9.15 -13.87 6.68
C PHE A 29 -8.56 -14.74 5.56
N LEU A 30 -9.31 -15.77 5.13
CA LEU A 30 -9.04 -16.63 3.95
C LEU A 30 -9.03 -15.88 2.60
N ARG A 31 -9.06 -14.54 2.62
CA ARG A 31 -9.04 -13.64 1.46
C ARG A 31 -8.34 -12.34 1.86
N GLY A 32 -7.06 -12.25 1.54
CA GLY A 32 -6.22 -11.08 1.74
C GLY A 32 -6.59 -9.90 0.84
N PHE A 33 -6.25 -8.70 1.32
CA PHE A 33 -6.52 -7.43 0.67
C PHE A 33 -5.19 -6.69 0.48
N PRO A 34 -4.93 -6.10 -0.70
CA PRO A 34 -5.72 -6.17 -1.93
C PRO A 34 -5.62 -7.50 -2.71
N LEU A 35 -4.53 -8.28 -2.56
CA LEU A 35 -4.44 -9.63 -3.11
C LEU A 35 -4.55 -10.70 -2.02
N GLY A 36 -5.53 -11.59 -2.16
CA GLY A 36 -5.76 -12.68 -1.22
C GLY A 36 -5.19 -14.00 -1.70
N PHE A 37 -4.31 -14.61 -0.91
CA PHE A 37 -3.80 -15.94 -1.20
C PHE A 37 -4.87 -16.99 -0.86
N TYR A 38 -5.57 -17.50 -1.86
CA TYR A 38 -6.32 -18.74 -1.73
C TYR A 38 -5.44 -19.89 -2.20
N ASN A 39 -5.00 -20.74 -1.26
CA ASN A 39 -4.34 -22.02 -1.53
C ASN A 39 -3.15 -21.98 -2.52
N VAL A 40 -2.25 -21.02 -2.38
CA VAL A 40 -0.95 -21.10 -3.05
C VAL A 40 0.01 -21.79 -2.09
N GLU A 41 -0.05 -23.12 -2.05
CA GLU A 41 0.99 -23.92 -1.42
C GLU A 41 2.36 -23.53 -2.03
N SER A 42 3.21 -22.94 -1.19
CA SER A 42 4.67 -22.95 -1.27
C SER A 42 5.36 -22.39 -2.53
N LYS A 43 4.86 -21.33 -3.18
CA LYS A 43 5.67 -20.58 -4.17
C LYS A 43 6.11 -19.22 -3.61
N ASN A 44 7.32 -19.16 -3.04
CA ASN A 44 7.96 -17.92 -2.56
C ASN A 44 7.88 -16.76 -3.56
N SER A 45 7.95 -17.05 -4.87
CA SER A 45 7.82 -16.04 -5.93
C SER A 45 6.46 -15.33 -5.96
N PHE A 46 5.37 -16.04 -5.63
CA PHE A 46 4.02 -15.47 -5.59
C PHE A 46 3.81 -14.56 -4.39
N ILE A 47 4.42 -14.90 -3.25
CA ILE A 47 4.37 -14.08 -2.02
C ILE A 47 5.09 -12.75 -2.25
N ILE A 48 6.28 -12.78 -2.84
CA ILE A 48 7.05 -11.57 -3.16
C ILE A 48 6.30 -10.70 -4.17
N LEU A 49 5.71 -11.31 -5.20
CA LEU A 49 4.96 -10.58 -6.21
C LEU A 49 3.72 -9.91 -5.61
N SER A 50 2.91 -10.64 -4.84
CA SER A 50 1.76 -10.04 -4.14
C SER A 50 2.18 -8.92 -3.21
N PHE A 51 3.25 -9.10 -2.43
CA PHE A 51 3.77 -8.05 -1.55
C PHE A 51 4.15 -6.79 -2.34
N ALA A 52 4.83 -6.95 -3.48
CA ALA A 52 5.19 -5.83 -4.33
C ALA A 52 3.95 -5.14 -4.93
N VAL A 53 2.96 -5.90 -5.36
CA VAL A 53 1.70 -5.35 -5.90
C VAL A 53 0.92 -4.60 -4.83
N ASP A 54 0.78 -5.17 -3.63
CA ASP A 54 0.12 -4.53 -2.50
C ASP A 54 0.81 -3.21 -2.14
N LEU A 55 2.15 -3.23 -2.07
CA LEU A 55 2.95 -2.04 -1.79
C LEU A 55 2.74 -0.94 -2.83
N ILE A 56 2.80 -1.30 -4.12
CA ILE A 56 2.58 -0.36 -5.23
C ILE A 56 1.16 0.20 -5.18
N PHE A 57 0.17 -0.64 -4.93
CA PHE A 57 -1.24 -0.23 -4.81
C PHE A 57 -1.42 0.82 -3.71
N TRP A 58 -0.95 0.56 -2.50
CA TRP A 58 -1.06 1.50 -1.39
C TRP A 58 -0.26 2.78 -1.65
N TRP A 59 0.91 2.66 -2.29
CA TRP A 59 1.73 3.81 -2.61
C TRP A 59 1.05 4.76 -3.61
N ILE A 60 0.45 4.22 -4.67
CA ILE A 60 -0.33 5.00 -5.63
C ILE A 60 -1.54 5.63 -4.94
N LEU A 61 -2.28 4.85 -4.13
CA LEU A 61 -3.48 5.32 -3.44
C LEU A 61 -3.17 6.48 -2.49
N PHE A 62 -2.13 6.37 -1.65
CA PHE A 62 -1.72 7.47 -0.78
C PHE A 62 -1.18 8.67 -1.53
N SER A 63 -0.51 8.46 -2.66
CA SER A 63 -0.04 9.55 -3.52
C SER A 63 -1.20 10.33 -4.12
N ILE A 64 -2.25 9.65 -4.60
CA ILE A 64 -3.48 10.30 -5.10
C ILE A 64 -4.18 11.05 -3.98
N LEU A 65 -4.38 10.42 -2.82
CA LEU A 65 -5.01 11.06 -1.66
C LEU A 65 -4.26 12.31 -1.23
N LEU A 66 -2.93 12.28 -1.19
CA LEU A 66 -2.13 13.44 -0.83
C LEU A 66 -2.31 14.59 -1.82
N VAL A 67 -2.39 14.30 -3.13
CA VAL A 67 -2.66 15.32 -4.16
C VAL A 67 -4.06 15.91 -3.98
N VAL A 68 -5.06 15.08 -3.69
CA VAL A 68 -6.43 15.54 -3.43
C VAL A 68 -6.46 16.43 -2.18
N VAL A 69 -5.88 15.98 -1.07
CA VAL A 69 -5.80 16.76 0.17
C VAL A 69 -5.11 18.10 -0.08
N LYS A 70 -3.98 18.10 -0.80
CA LYS A 70 -3.27 19.34 -1.12
C LYS A 70 -4.12 20.31 -1.95
N ASN A 71 -4.74 19.83 -3.03
CA ASN A 71 -5.45 20.69 -3.97
C ASN A 71 -6.83 21.14 -3.49
N TYR A 72 -7.50 20.34 -2.67
CA TYR A 72 -8.89 20.61 -2.25
C TYR A 72 -9.01 21.18 -0.84
N ILE A 73 -8.08 20.84 0.07
CA ILE A 73 -8.14 21.29 1.47
C ILE A 73 -7.23 22.50 1.68
N PHE A 74 -6.03 22.51 1.10
CA PHE A 74 -5.04 23.56 1.36
C PHE A 74 -5.02 24.68 0.33
N ASP A 75 -5.45 24.45 -0.91
CA ASP A 75 -5.47 25.48 -1.97
C ASP A 75 -6.80 26.24 -2.06
N LYS A 76 -7.85 25.80 -1.34
CA LYS A 76 -9.18 26.44 -1.34
C LYS A 76 -9.51 27.22 -0.05
N GLY A 77 -8.61 27.24 0.94
CA GLY A 77 -8.72 28.04 2.17
C GLY A 77 -7.71 29.17 2.17
#